data_AF-A0A0D0QPF2-F1
#
_entry.id   AF-A0A0D0QPF2-F1
#
_cell.length_a   1.000
_cell.length_b   1.000
_cell.length_c   1.000
_cell.angle_alpha   90.00
_cell.angle_beta   90.00
_cell.angle_gamma   90.00
#
_symmetry.space_group_name_H-M   'P 1'
#
loop_
_entity.id
_entity.type
_entity.pdbx_description
1 polymer ?
#
loop_
_entity_poly.entity_id
_entity_poly.type
_entity_poly.pdbx_seq_one_letter_code
_entity_poly.pdbx_strand_id
1 'polypeptide(L)'
;MQDTTIEVTAKIQKLDQKKFTVYSNQILPQNLLNNTTVEFIDVSTDFTVFGFKEDLEQLSVNNLNPTIDLKNVPVGEANVVEVLINLSDKLEMYQSPTIKVKVIRRN
;
A
#
# COMPACT_ATOMS: atom_id res chain seq x y z
N MET A 1 -53.25 15.51 7.53
CA MET A 1 -51.92 14.87 7.66
C MET A 1 -50.91 15.93 7.26
N GLN A 2 -49.95 16.27 8.12
CA GLN A 2 -48.93 17.27 7.80
C GLN A 2 -47.75 16.54 7.14
N ASP A 3 -47.48 16.86 5.88
CA ASP A 3 -46.27 16.40 5.20
C ASP A 3 -45.07 17.08 5.83
N THR A 4 -44.14 16.27 6.36
CA THR A 4 -42.88 16.75 6.92
C THR A 4 -41.82 16.63 5.84
N THR A 5 -41.39 17.77 5.28
CA THR A 5 -40.31 17.81 4.31
C THR A 5 -38.98 17.95 5.04
N ILE A 6 -38.09 16.96 4.87
CA ILE A 6 -36.72 17.02 5.37
C ILE A 6 -35.82 17.50 4.23
N GLU A 7 -35.21 18.67 4.39
CA GLU A 7 -34.20 19.17 3.46
C GLU A 7 -32.81 18.67 3.89
N VAL A 8 -32.19 17.86 3.04
CA VAL A 8 -30.81 17.39 3.23
C VAL A 8 -29.91 18.12 2.23
N THR A 9 -28.93 18.85 2.73
CA THR A 9 -27.89 19.48 1.90
C THR A 9 -26.61 18.65 1.99
N ALA A 10 -26.20 18.06 0.88
CA ALA A 10 -24.92 17.39 0.75
C ALA A 10 -23.91 18.28 0.00
N LYS A 11 -22.70 18.43 0.55
CA LYS A 11 -21.58 19.06 -0.15
C LYS A 11 -20.71 17.97 -0.75
N ILE A 12 -20.58 17.98 -2.07
CA ILE A 12 -19.75 17.02 -2.81
C ILE A 12 -18.47 17.72 -3.22
N GLN A 13 -17.33 17.11 -2.88
CA GLN A 13 -16.02 17.56 -3.31
C GLN A 13 -15.35 16.44 -4.10
N LYS A 14 -14.64 16.82 -5.17
CA LYS A 14 -13.90 15.88 -6.01
C LYS A 14 -12.66 15.39 -5.26
N LEU A 15 -12.40 14.08 -5.31
CA LEU A 15 -11.13 13.51 -4.88
C LEU A 15 -10.03 13.81 -5.91
N ASP A 16 -8.87 14.21 -5.41
CA ASP A 16 -7.65 14.32 -6.18
C ASP A 16 -6.89 12.99 -6.13
N GLN A 17 -5.84 12.86 -6.97
CA GLN A 17 -4.98 11.69 -7.02
C GLN A 17 -3.51 12.09 -6.94
N LYS A 18 -2.71 11.25 -6.27
CA LYS A 18 -1.26 11.42 -6.19
C LYS A 18 -0.57 10.08 -6.38
N LYS A 19 0.45 10.06 -7.24
CA LYS A 19 1.29 8.89 -7.49
C LYS A 19 2.45 8.87 -6.50
N PHE A 20 2.71 7.69 -5.95
CA PHE A 20 3.81 7.44 -5.04
C PHE A 20 4.67 6.29 -5.56
N THR A 21 5.95 6.34 -5.20
CA THR A 21 6.93 5.28 -5.46
C THR A 21 7.51 4.85 -4.13
N VAL A 22 7.48 3.55 -3.86
CA VAL A 22 8.14 2.92 -2.70
C VAL A 22 9.32 2.13 -3.23
N TYR A 23 10.49 2.38 -2.66
CA TYR A 23 11.71 1.65 -2.98
C TYR A 23 11.81 0.39 -2.12
N SER A 24 12.43 -0.66 -2.65
CA SER A 24 12.56 -1.96 -1.96
C SER A 24 13.29 -1.86 -0.61
N ASN A 25 14.24 -0.93 -0.47
CA ASN A 25 14.94 -0.66 0.79
C ASN A 25 14.05 -0.01 1.88
N GLN A 26 12.85 0.47 1.54
CA GLN A 26 11.88 1.02 2.48
C GLN A 26 10.86 -0.03 2.94
N ILE A 27 10.81 -1.19 2.26
CA ILE A 27 9.83 -2.25 2.53
C ILE A 27 10.37 -3.16 3.61
N LEU A 28 9.57 -3.35 4.67
CA LEU A 28 9.91 -4.25 5.77
C LEU A 28 9.32 -5.66 5.53
N PRO A 29 10.15 -6.70 5.37
CA PRO A 29 9.66 -8.07 5.26
C PRO A 29 9.11 -8.58 6.58
N GLN A 30 7.95 -9.25 6.55
CA GLN A 30 7.32 -9.88 7.70
C GLN A 30 7.16 -11.39 7.48
N ASN A 31 7.06 -12.14 8.59
CA ASN A 31 6.84 -13.59 8.61
C ASN A 31 7.80 -14.40 7.73
N LEU A 32 9.05 -13.93 7.61
CA LEU A 32 10.11 -14.65 6.89
C LEU A 32 10.41 -15.98 7.61
N LEU A 33 10.48 -17.07 6.85
CA LEU A 33 10.80 -18.39 7.38
C LEU A 33 12.20 -18.42 8.02
N ASN A 34 12.35 -19.17 9.12
CA ASN A 34 13.65 -19.35 9.78
C ASN A 34 14.70 -19.89 8.80
N ASN A 35 15.95 -19.45 8.97
CA ASN A 35 17.08 -19.79 8.10
C ASN A 35 16.85 -19.41 6.62
N THR A 36 16.06 -18.38 6.34
CA THR A 36 15.95 -17.80 5.01
C THR A 36 16.28 -16.31 5.00
N THR A 37 16.50 -15.76 3.81
CA THR A 37 16.63 -14.32 3.52
C THR A 37 15.72 -13.97 2.36
N VAL A 38 15.37 -12.70 2.23
CA VAL A 38 14.64 -12.18 1.08
C VAL A 38 15.58 -11.34 0.22
N GLU A 39 15.50 -11.54 -1.09
CA GLU A 39 16.10 -10.70 -2.11
C GLU A 39 14.97 -9.98 -2.86
N PHE A 40 15.04 -8.66 -2.94
CA PHE A 40 14.13 -7.87 -3.76
C PHE A 40 14.65 -7.83 -5.19
N ILE A 41 13.85 -8.35 -6.12
CA ILE A 41 14.21 -8.37 -7.54
C ILE A 41 13.85 -7.03 -8.18
N ASP A 42 12.69 -6.47 -7.82
CA ASP A 42 12.31 -5.13 -8.24
C ASP A 42 12.93 -4.08 -7.31
N VAL A 43 13.33 -2.95 -7.88
CA VAL A 43 13.95 -1.83 -7.14
C VAL A 43 12.89 -0.96 -6.46
N SER A 44 11.71 -0.85 -7.06
CA SER A 44 10.61 -0.04 -6.56
C SER A 44 9.28 -0.50 -7.12
N THR A 45 8.20 -0.02 -6.51
CA THR A 45 6.83 -0.20 -6.99
C THR A 45 6.06 1.11 -6.88
N ASP A 46 5.14 1.32 -7.81
CA ASP A 46 4.34 2.53 -7.92
C ASP A 46 2.88 2.24 -7.58
N PHE A 47 2.21 3.21 -6.96
CA PHE A 47 0.78 3.14 -6.68
C PHE A 47 0.17 4.54 -6.68
N THR A 48 -1.15 4.60 -6.76
CA THR A 48 -1.91 5.85 -6.79
C THR A 48 -2.89 5.89 -5.64
N VAL A 49 -2.85 6.98 -4.88
CA VAL A 49 -3.73 7.27 -3.76
C VAL A 49 -4.69 8.38 -4.13
N PHE A 50 -5.94 8.23 -3.73
CA PHE A 50 -7.03 9.16 -3.91
C PHE A 50 -7.43 9.74 -2.55
N GLY A 51 -7.81 11.01 -2.53
CA GLY A 51 -8.19 11.70 -1.29
C GLY A 51 -8.49 13.16 -1.54
N PHE A 52 -8.89 13.89 -0.50
CA PHE A 52 -8.93 15.34 -0.59
C PHE A 52 -7.50 15.89 -0.71
N LYS A 53 -7.36 16.98 -1.46
CA LYS A 53 -6.08 17.63 -1.72
C LYS A 53 -5.25 17.84 -0.46
N GLU A 54 -5.88 18.34 0.60
CA GLU A 54 -5.25 18.64 1.89
C GLU A 54 -4.69 17.39 2.57
N ASP A 55 -5.42 16.26 2.50
CA ASP A 55 -4.96 14.97 3.06
C ASP A 55 -3.81 14.38 2.21
N LEU A 56 -3.85 14.51 0.88
CA LEU A 56 -2.78 14.06 -0.02
C LEU A 56 -1.49 14.88 0.09
N GLU A 57 -1.60 16.17 0.41
CA GLU A 57 -0.45 17.05 0.64
C GLU A 57 0.30 16.70 1.93
N GLN A 58 -0.41 16.21 2.95
CA GLN A 58 0.18 15.73 4.20
C GLN A 58 0.79 14.32 4.07
N LEU A 59 0.38 13.55 3.06
CA LEU A 59 0.88 12.19 2.85
C LEU A 59 2.31 12.20 2.28
N SER A 60 3.22 11.57 3.02
CA SER A 60 4.61 11.33 2.63
C SER A 60 4.95 9.83 2.69
N VAL A 61 5.87 9.40 1.82
CA VAL A 61 6.30 7.98 1.74
C VAL A 61 6.86 7.47 3.08
N ASN A 62 7.49 8.34 3.86
CA ASN A 62 8.08 7.99 5.16
C ASN A 62 7.03 7.53 6.18
N ASN A 63 5.77 7.93 6.02
CA ASN A 63 4.69 7.61 6.97
C ASN A 63 3.88 6.37 6.56
N LEU A 64 4.16 5.80 5.38
CA LEU A 64 3.39 4.70 4.81
C LEU A 64 3.74 3.33 5.39
N ASN A 65 4.93 3.21 5.97
CA ASN A 65 5.47 1.97 6.57
C ASN A 65 5.18 0.73 5.71
N PRO A 66 5.69 0.66 4.47
CA PRO A 66 5.33 -0.41 3.56
C PRO A 66 5.90 -1.75 4.05
N THR A 67 5.09 -2.81 3.97
CA THR A 67 5.47 -4.15 4.42
C THR A 67 5.09 -5.21 3.39
N ILE A 68 5.71 -6.38 3.46
CA ILE A 68 5.32 -7.57 2.68
C ILE A 68 5.20 -8.77 3.62
N ASP A 69 4.17 -9.59 3.43
CA ASP A 69 4.02 -10.85 4.15
C ASP A 69 4.62 -12.00 3.35
N LEU A 70 5.61 -12.69 3.93
CA LEU A 70 6.33 -13.78 3.28
C LEU A 70 5.92 -15.18 3.78
N LYS A 71 4.90 -15.29 4.64
CA LYS A 71 4.51 -16.55 5.29
C LYS A 71 4.29 -17.73 4.32
N ASN A 72 3.72 -17.46 3.15
CA ASN A 72 3.38 -18.47 2.14
C ASN A 72 4.23 -18.37 0.87
N VAL A 73 5.33 -17.61 0.91
CA VAL A 73 6.18 -17.43 -0.27
C VAL A 73 7.18 -18.60 -0.34
N PRO A 74 7.16 -19.41 -1.40
CA PRO A 74 8.05 -20.56 -1.52
C PRO A 74 9.50 -20.12 -1.68
N VAL A 75 10.41 -20.94 -1.15
CA VAL A 75 11.85 -20.73 -1.27
C VAL A 75 12.32 -21.12 -2.67
N GLY A 76 13.17 -20.27 -3.27
CA GLY A 76 13.90 -20.57 -4.52
C GLY A 76 13.43 -19.74 -5.71
N GLU A 77 12.13 -19.74 -6.02
CA GLU A 77 11.60 -19.01 -7.18
C GLU A 77 11.21 -17.57 -6.84
N ALA A 78 11.20 -16.73 -7.86
CA ALA A 78 10.75 -15.35 -7.76
C ALA A 78 9.21 -15.32 -7.68
N ASN A 79 8.68 -14.59 -6.72
CA ASN A 79 7.25 -14.46 -6.47
C ASN A 79 6.86 -12.98 -6.45
N VAL A 80 5.70 -12.66 -7.01
CA VAL A 80 5.09 -11.33 -6.89
C VAL A 80 4.26 -11.32 -5.62
N VAL A 81 4.53 -10.37 -4.73
CA VAL A 81 3.82 -10.21 -3.47
C VAL A 81 3.21 -8.82 -3.38
N GLU A 82 2.08 -8.71 -2.68
CA GLU A 82 1.45 -7.42 -2.39
C GLU A 82 2.26 -6.67 -1.34
N VAL A 83 2.46 -5.37 -1.59
CA VAL A 83 3.02 -4.43 -0.63
C VAL A 83 1.87 -3.82 0.15
N LEU A 84 1.83 -4.14 1.44
CA LEU A 84 0.85 -3.63 2.37
C LEU A 84 1.25 -2.23 2.80
N ILE A 85 0.37 -1.27 2.58
CA ILE A 85 0.55 0.15 2.91
C ILE A 85 -0.55 0.56 3.86
N ASN A 86 -0.17 1.18 4.98
CA ASN A 86 -1.14 1.69 5.94
C ASN A 86 -1.57 3.11 5.54
N LEU A 87 -2.80 3.23 5.05
CA LEU A 87 -3.43 4.53 4.74
C LEU A 87 -4.44 4.88 5.83
N SER A 88 -4.63 6.18 6.06
CA SER A 88 -5.77 6.64 6.86
C SER A 88 -7.08 6.35 6.13
N ASP A 89 -8.16 6.29 6.89
CA ASP A 89 -9.54 6.10 6.44
C ASP A 89 -10.05 7.15 5.44
N LYS A 90 -9.40 8.33 5.38
CA LYS A 90 -9.70 9.40 4.43
C LYS A 90 -9.09 9.20 3.04
N LEU A 91 -8.23 8.21 2.89
CA LEU A 91 -7.45 7.97 1.69
C LEU A 91 -7.80 6.60 1.11
N GLU A 92 -7.90 6.55 -0.21
CA GLU A 92 -8.21 5.33 -0.93
C GLU A 92 -7.06 4.97 -1.88
N MET A 93 -6.84 3.68 -2.08
CA MET A 93 -5.86 3.18 -3.04
C MET A 93 -6.58 2.42 -4.14
N TYR A 94 -6.32 2.78 -5.40
CA TYR A 94 -6.96 2.10 -6.53
C TYR A 94 -6.53 0.63 -6.66
N GLN A 95 -5.24 0.38 -6.43
CA GLN A 95 -4.67 -0.96 -6.48
C GLN A 95 -3.49 -1.06 -5.53
N SER A 96 -3.45 -2.14 -4.74
CA SER A 96 -2.29 -2.47 -3.91
C SER A 96 -1.04 -2.63 -4.80
N PRO A 97 0.05 -1.92 -4.50
CA PRO A 97 1.30 -2.13 -5.22
C PRO A 97 1.80 -3.55 -5.01
N THR A 98 2.46 -4.10 -6.02
CA THR A 98 3.10 -5.40 -5.92
C THR A 98 4.60 -5.28 -6.16
N ILE A 99 5.38 -6.17 -5.58
CA ILE A 99 6.83 -6.23 -5.77
C ILE A 99 7.29 -7.67 -5.94
N LYS A 100 8.27 -7.89 -6.81
CA LYS A 100 8.87 -9.20 -7.02
C LYS A 100 10.01 -9.45 -6.04
N VAL A 101 9.94 -10.57 -5.34
CA VAL A 101 10.92 -11.01 -4.35
C VAL A 101 11.31 -12.46 -4.56
N LYS A 102 12.45 -12.86 -4.01
CA LYS A 102 12.90 -14.25 -3.95
C LYS A 102 13.33 -14.59 -2.54
N VAL A 103 12.78 -15.66 -1.99
CA VAL A 103 13.18 -16.18 -0.68
C VAL A 103 14.28 -17.22 -0.88
N ILE A 104 15.37 -17.12 -0.13
CA ILE A 104 16.60 -17.93 -0.31
C ILE A 104 16.98 -18.55 1.04
N ARG A 105 17.40 -19.82 1.08
CA ARG A 105 17.95 -20.42 2.30
C ARG A 105 19.29 -19.79 2.66
N ARG A 106 19.49 -19.48 3.93
CA ARG A 106 20.82 -19.16 4.47
C ARG A 106 21.60 -20.46 4.56
N ASN A 107 22.77 -20.48 3.92
CA ASN A 107 23.74 -21.56 4.04
C ASN A 107 24.49 -21.45 5.37
#